data_AF-A0A961CSS5-F1
#
_entry.id   AF-A0A961CSS5-F1
#
_cell.length_a   1.000
_cell.length_b   1.000
_cell.length_c   1.000
_cell.angle_alpha   90.00
_cell.angle_beta   90.00
_cell.angle_gamma   90.00
#
_symmetry.space_group_name_H-M   'P 1'
#
loop_
_entity.id
_entity.type
_entity.pdbx_description
1 polymer ?
#
loop_
_entity_poly.entity_id
_entity_poly.type
_entity_poly.pdbx_seq_one_letter_code
_entity_poly.pdbx_strand_id
1 'polypeptide(L)'
;MTFWGWLWSTLISKAVGDGLGAEVAGRASVYLVDEARKAVDRDEVPVTQVRLRPGETYTVLARPAPTRRERQLARRKAALADRTREMERPTRRQRRAARRLRSSQRRLDRRRVGTARHARAAAREARRGASFDRVMEPGRRLVAVRQELDQVSTELDAVRSARFGAARRKRGLEGRPERVHLYDAVDD
;
A
#
# COMPACT_ATOMS: atom_id res chain seq x y z
N MET A 1 10.00 -16.41 -6.48
CA MET A 1 10.30 -15.12 -7.16
C MET A 1 9.54 -15.04 -8.47
N THR A 2 8.48 -14.22 -8.52
CA THR A 2 7.62 -14.15 -9.72
C THR A 2 8.25 -13.26 -10.79
N PHE A 3 8.14 -13.69 -12.05
CA PHE A 3 8.60 -13.00 -13.27
C PHE A 3 8.17 -11.51 -13.36
N TRP A 4 7.10 -11.14 -12.64
CA TRP A 4 6.62 -9.77 -12.49
C TRP A 4 7.51 -8.88 -11.60
N GLY A 5 8.12 -9.41 -10.54
CA GLY A 5 9.03 -8.65 -9.66
C GLY A 5 10.35 -8.29 -10.38
N TRP A 6 10.86 -9.21 -11.19
CA TRP A 6 12.05 -8.98 -12.01
C TRP A 6 11.81 -7.95 -13.12
N LEU A 7 10.63 -7.96 -13.75
CA LEU A 7 10.28 -6.98 -14.79
C LEU A 7 10.17 -5.55 -14.22
N TRP A 8 9.71 -5.40 -12.97
CA TRP A 8 9.61 -4.10 -12.29
C TRP A 8 10.97 -3.61 -11.77
N SER A 9 11.81 -4.47 -11.20
CA SER A 9 13.15 -4.05 -10.73
C SER A 9 14.06 -3.65 -11.90
N THR A 10 13.95 -4.34 -13.04
CA THR A 10 14.76 -4.05 -14.24
C THR A 10 14.24 -2.83 -15.03
N LEU A 11 13.01 -2.38 -14.77
CA LEU A 11 12.44 -1.13 -15.33
C LEU A 11 12.87 0.11 -14.53
N ILE A 12 13.10 -0.05 -13.22
CA ILE A 12 13.58 1.01 -12.35
C ILE A 12 15.08 1.21 -12.51
N SER A 13 15.86 0.13 -12.65
CA SER A 13 17.32 0.20 -12.79
C SER A 13 17.82 0.72 -14.14
N LYS A 14 16.96 0.81 -15.17
CA LYS A 14 17.30 1.42 -16.48
C LYS A 14 16.75 2.83 -16.70
N ALA A 15 15.98 3.36 -15.75
CA ALA A 15 15.44 4.72 -15.83
C ALA A 15 16.31 5.77 -15.10
N VAL A 16 17.42 5.37 -14.50
CA VAL A 16 18.30 6.26 -13.73
C VAL A 16 19.71 6.16 -14.30
N GLY A 17 19.95 6.94 -15.34
CA GLY A 17 21.27 7.35 -15.79
C GLY A 17 21.31 8.88 -15.79
N ASP A 18 22.18 9.41 -14.93
CA ASP A 18 22.66 10.79 -14.76
C ASP A 18 21.62 11.91 -14.61
N GLY A 19 21.14 12.08 -13.37
CA GLY A 19 20.40 13.26 -12.92
C GLY A 19 20.19 13.25 -11.40
N LEU A 20 21.07 13.97 -10.70
CA LEU A 20 21.22 14.16 -9.24
C LEU A 20 20.00 14.78 -8.49
N GLY A 21 18.77 14.30 -8.72
CA GLY A 21 17.57 14.93 -8.15
C GLY A 21 16.48 13.99 -7.60
N ALA A 22 16.65 12.68 -7.63
CA ALA A 22 15.53 11.74 -7.40
C ALA A 22 15.76 10.69 -6.28
N GLU A 23 16.85 10.75 -5.52
CA GLU A 23 17.13 9.72 -4.50
C GLU A 23 16.36 9.88 -3.18
N VAL A 24 15.67 11.01 -2.94
CA VAL A 24 14.93 11.19 -1.67
C VAL A 24 13.41 10.96 -1.81
N ALA A 25 12.84 11.06 -3.01
CA ALA A 25 11.38 10.96 -3.21
C ALA A 25 10.88 9.55 -3.60
N GLY A 26 11.72 8.75 -4.27
CA GLY A 26 11.32 7.45 -4.84
C GLY A 26 11.36 6.28 -3.85
N ARG A 27 12.30 6.30 -2.89
CA ARG A 27 12.35 5.27 -1.82
C ARG A 27 11.35 5.55 -0.71
N ALA A 28 11.04 6.81 -0.40
CA ALA A 28 10.07 7.16 0.63
C ALA A 28 8.62 6.87 0.21
N SER A 29 8.27 7.00 -1.08
CA SER A 29 6.88 6.83 -1.53
C SER A 29 6.41 5.39 -1.64
N VAL A 30 7.30 4.45 -2.02
CA VAL A 30 6.97 3.01 -2.00
C VAL A 30 7.00 2.48 -0.57
N TYR A 31 7.92 2.96 0.28
CA TYR A 31 7.87 2.63 1.71
C TYR A 31 6.62 3.21 2.37
N LEU A 32 6.25 4.47 2.14
CA LEU A 32 5.05 5.07 2.76
C LEU A 32 3.74 4.46 2.25
N VAL A 33 3.66 4.02 0.99
CA VAL A 33 2.46 3.37 0.46
C VAL A 33 2.36 1.91 0.90
N ASP A 34 3.49 1.20 1.05
CA ASP A 34 3.51 -0.17 1.59
C ASP A 34 3.32 -0.17 3.12
N GLU A 35 3.88 0.81 3.82
CA GLU A 35 3.66 1.05 5.26
C GLU A 35 2.22 1.52 5.53
N ALA A 36 1.63 2.34 4.64
CA ALA A 36 0.21 2.72 4.73
C ALA A 36 -0.72 1.55 4.37
N ARG A 37 -0.33 0.66 3.44
CA ARG A 37 -1.07 -0.59 3.18
C ARG A 37 -0.99 -1.54 4.37
N LYS A 38 0.18 -1.69 4.99
CA LYS A 38 0.37 -2.45 6.25
C LYS A 38 -0.34 -1.80 7.44
N ALA A 39 -0.53 -0.49 7.45
CA ALA A 39 -1.30 0.21 8.46
C ALA A 39 -2.82 0.03 8.29
N VAL A 40 -3.32 -0.13 7.05
CA VAL A 40 -4.76 -0.28 6.72
C VAL A 40 -5.23 -1.75 6.72
N ASP A 41 -4.34 -2.69 6.36
CA ASP A 41 -4.51 -4.13 6.54
C ASP A 41 -3.88 -4.61 7.86
N ARG A 42 -4.12 -3.87 8.96
CA ARG A 42 -4.06 -4.46 10.31
C ARG A 42 -5.23 -5.43 10.48
N ASP A 43 -5.20 -6.50 9.69
CA ASP A 43 -5.96 -7.69 10.03
C ASP A 43 -5.41 -8.22 11.34
N GLU A 44 -6.34 -8.49 12.24
CA GLU A 44 -6.05 -8.84 13.60
C GLU A 44 -5.33 -10.20 13.65
N VAL A 45 -4.01 -10.16 13.85
CA VAL A 45 -3.09 -11.30 13.79
C VAL A 45 -3.40 -12.31 14.92
N PRO A 46 -3.54 -13.61 14.63
CA PRO A 46 -3.76 -14.64 15.65
C PRO A 46 -2.51 -14.83 16.53
N VAL A 47 -2.71 -14.81 17.85
CA VAL A 47 -1.68 -15.05 18.87
C VAL A 47 -1.43 -16.56 18.97
N THR A 48 -0.66 -17.14 18.04
CA THR A 48 -0.38 -18.59 18.06
C THR A 48 1.01 -18.94 18.59
N GLN A 49 1.98 -18.01 18.64
CA GLN A 49 3.30 -18.30 19.21
C GLN A 49 3.88 -17.10 19.96
N VAL A 50 3.95 -17.20 21.29
CA VAL A 50 4.67 -16.25 22.15
C VAL A 50 5.98 -16.90 22.56
N ARG A 51 7.13 -16.36 22.12
CA ARG A 51 8.44 -16.68 22.71
C ARG A 51 8.59 -15.88 24.01
N LEU A 52 8.12 -16.47 25.10
CA LEU A 52 8.21 -15.90 26.44
C LEU A 52 9.68 -15.87 26.88
N ARG A 53 10.20 -14.71 27.33
CA ARG A 53 11.47 -14.69 28.06
C ARG A 53 11.22 -15.17 29.50
N PRO A 54 12.13 -15.95 30.11
CA PRO A 54 12.02 -16.32 31.51
C PRO A 54 11.90 -15.07 32.39
N GLY A 55 10.84 -15.00 33.20
CA GLY A 55 10.57 -13.88 34.13
C GLY A 55 9.54 -12.85 33.67
N GLU A 56 9.03 -12.92 32.43
CA GLU A 56 7.97 -12.04 31.96
C GLU A 56 6.57 -12.64 32.20
N THR A 57 5.67 -11.86 32.79
CA THR A 57 4.26 -12.26 33.00
C THR A 57 3.37 -11.54 31.99
N TYR A 58 2.66 -12.29 31.16
CA TYR A 58 1.73 -11.75 30.16
C TYR A 58 0.28 -12.12 30.49
N THR A 59 -0.65 -11.23 30.15
CA THR A 59 -2.09 -11.51 30.23
C THR A 59 -2.64 -11.62 28.81
N VAL A 60 -2.92 -12.83 28.36
CA VAL A 60 -3.55 -13.07 27.06
C VAL A 60 -5.07 -12.90 27.21
N LEU A 61 -5.64 -11.99 26.42
CA LEU A 61 -7.08 -11.79 26.35
C LEU A 61 -7.58 -12.23 24.98
N ALA A 62 -8.41 -13.26 24.96
CA ALA A 62 -9.11 -13.66 23.75
C ALA A 62 -10.04 -12.53 23.27
N ARG A 63 -10.12 -12.34 21.94
CA ARG A 63 -11.07 -11.40 21.34
C ARG A 63 -12.50 -11.76 21.75
N PRO A 64 -13.29 -10.81 22.26
CA PRO A 64 -14.73 -11.02 22.46
C PRO A 64 -15.43 -11.39 21.15
N ALA A 65 -16.42 -12.29 21.18
CA ALA A 65 -17.14 -12.70 19.98
C ALA A 65 -17.70 -11.48 19.19
N PRO A 66 -17.62 -11.48 17.84
CA PRO A 66 -17.95 -10.30 17.05
C PRO A 66 -19.45 -10.01 17.05
N THR A 67 -19.80 -8.75 17.28
CA THR A 67 -21.20 -8.27 17.28
C THR A 67 -21.79 -8.23 15.86
N ARG A 68 -23.13 -8.10 15.77
CA ARG A 68 -23.82 -7.88 14.49
C ARG A 68 -23.28 -6.64 13.76
N ARG A 69 -23.02 -5.54 14.47
CA ARG A 69 -22.49 -4.30 13.91
C ARG A 69 -21.07 -4.49 13.37
N GLU A 70 -20.17 -5.14 14.11
CA GLU A 70 -18.82 -5.47 13.61
C GLU A 70 -18.87 -6.34 12.36
N ARG A 71 -19.73 -7.36 12.34
CA ARG A 71 -19.88 -8.22 11.14
C ARG A 71 -20.36 -7.40 9.94
N GLN A 72 -21.27 -6.45 10.14
CA GLN A 72 -21.74 -5.58 9.07
C GLN A 72 -20.63 -4.66 8.55
N LEU A 73 -19.88 -4.01 9.44
CA LEU A 73 -18.74 -3.16 9.08
C LEU A 73 -17.64 -3.94 8.39
N ALA A 74 -17.30 -5.14 8.88
CA ALA A 74 -16.31 -6.02 8.27
C ALA A 74 -16.73 -6.46 6.86
N ARG A 75 -18.00 -6.83 6.66
CA ARG A 75 -18.54 -7.15 5.32
C ARG A 75 -18.48 -5.94 4.38
N ARG A 76 -18.81 -4.74 4.89
CA ARG A 76 -18.74 -3.51 4.10
C ARG A 76 -17.30 -3.16 3.73
N LYS A 77 -16.34 -3.29 4.67
CA LYS A 77 -14.89 -3.13 4.42
C LYS A 77 -14.44 -4.07 3.30
N ALA A 78 -14.78 -5.36 3.40
CA ALA A 78 -14.43 -6.36 2.38
C ALA A 78 -15.00 -6.01 0.99
N ALA A 79 -16.28 -5.65 0.92
CA ALA A 79 -16.91 -5.27 -0.34
C ALA A 79 -16.27 -4.01 -0.97
N LEU A 80 -15.95 -3.00 -0.16
CA LEU A 80 -15.25 -1.79 -0.62
C LEU A 80 -13.81 -2.09 -1.04
N ALA A 81 -13.11 -3.00 -0.35
CA ALA A 81 -11.76 -3.43 -0.70
C ALA A 81 -11.75 -4.13 -2.06
N ASP A 82 -12.68 -5.05 -2.30
CA ASP A 82 -12.80 -5.74 -3.57
C ASP A 82 -13.14 -4.77 -4.71
N ARG A 83 -14.08 -3.85 -4.48
CA ARG A 83 -14.41 -2.79 -5.45
C ARG A 83 -13.20 -1.90 -5.76
N THR A 84 -12.40 -1.56 -4.76
CA THR A 84 -11.17 -0.77 -4.93
C THR A 84 -10.16 -1.53 -5.78
N ARG A 85 -9.93 -2.82 -5.47
CA ARG A 85 -9.04 -3.70 -6.25
C ARG A 85 -9.47 -3.82 -7.71
N GLU A 86 -10.78 -3.92 -7.98
CA GLU A 86 -11.30 -3.94 -9.34
C GLU A 86 -11.06 -2.63 -10.09
N MET A 87 -11.31 -1.49 -9.45
CA MET A 87 -11.12 -0.17 -10.04
C MET A 87 -9.65 0.20 -10.26
N GLU A 88 -8.74 -0.34 -9.46
CA GLU A 88 -7.30 -0.17 -9.60
C GLU A 88 -6.70 -0.97 -10.76
N ARG A 89 -7.46 -1.89 -11.36
CA ARG A 89 -6.97 -2.67 -12.50
C ARG A 89 -6.62 -1.75 -13.67
N PRO A 90 -5.43 -1.89 -14.28
CA PRO A 90 -5.01 -1.02 -15.37
C PRO A 90 -5.95 -1.13 -16.57
N THR A 91 -6.54 0.00 -16.96
CA THR A 91 -7.43 0.12 -18.11
C THR A 91 -6.67 -0.05 -19.43
N ARG A 92 -7.37 -0.35 -20.52
CA ARG A 92 -6.77 -0.41 -21.87
C ARG A 92 -6.06 0.90 -22.25
N ARG A 93 -6.61 2.04 -21.85
CA ARG A 93 -6.04 3.37 -22.10
C ARG A 93 -4.71 3.57 -21.37
N GLN A 94 -4.65 3.23 -20.08
CA GLN A 94 -3.42 3.29 -19.28
C GLN A 94 -2.33 2.39 -19.84
N ARG A 95 -2.66 1.13 -20.18
CA ARG A 95 -1.72 0.20 -20.82
C ARG A 95 -1.18 0.74 -22.15
N ARG A 96 -2.03 1.38 -22.96
CA ARG A 96 -1.62 2.00 -24.24
C ARG A 96 -0.70 3.21 -24.02
N ALA A 97 -1.00 4.05 -23.02
CA ALA A 97 -0.16 5.17 -22.64
C ALA A 97 1.24 4.69 -22.19
N ALA A 98 1.29 3.68 -21.31
CA ALA A 98 2.53 3.05 -20.85
C ALA A 98 3.37 2.50 -22.02
N ARG A 99 2.76 1.76 -22.95
CA ARG A 99 3.45 1.23 -24.13
C ARG A 99 4.04 2.34 -25.01
N ARG A 100 3.31 3.44 -25.19
CA ARG A 100 3.76 4.60 -25.98
C ARG A 100 4.93 5.31 -25.31
N LEU A 101 4.86 5.52 -23.99
CA LEU A 101 5.94 6.12 -23.22
C LEU A 101 7.22 5.26 -23.31
N ARG A 102 7.12 3.96 -23.01
CA ARG A 102 8.22 3.00 -23.12
C ARG A 102 8.86 2.99 -24.51
N SER A 103 8.04 3.08 -25.56
CA SER A 103 8.55 3.14 -26.94
C SER A 103 9.28 4.46 -27.23
N SER A 104 8.85 5.56 -26.62
CA SER A 104 9.52 6.86 -26.73
C SER A 104 10.85 6.87 -26.00
N GLN A 105 10.90 6.32 -24.77
CA GLN A 105 12.12 6.17 -23.98
C GLN A 105 13.16 5.33 -24.72
N ARG A 106 12.78 4.14 -25.21
CA ARG A 106 13.68 3.31 -26.05
C ARG A 106 14.20 4.02 -27.30
N ARG A 107 13.41 4.94 -27.88
CA ARG A 107 13.85 5.74 -29.03
C ARG A 107 14.80 6.85 -28.62
N LEU A 108 14.68 7.39 -27.42
CA LEU A 108 15.60 8.37 -26.84
C LEU A 108 16.95 7.72 -26.55
N ASP A 109 16.95 6.58 -25.85
CA ASP A 109 18.15 5.85 -25.43
C ASP A 109 19.07 5.47 -26.61
N ARG A 110 18.49 5.21 -27.78
CA ARG A 110 19.24 4.86 -29.01
C ARG A 110 19.87 6.07 -29.71
N ARG A 111 19.57 7.29 -29.30
CA ARG A 111 20.04 8.51 -29.97
C ARG A 111 21.22 9.09 -29.22
N ARG A 112 22.24 9.50 -29.97
CA ARG A 112 23.40 10.19 -29.42
C ARG A 112 22.97 11.53 -28.82
N VAL A 113 23.29 11.72 -27.54
CA VAL A 113 23.09 12.96 -26.79
C VAL A 113 23.77 14.14 -27.50
N GLY A 114 23.19 15.33 -27.39
CA GLY A 114 23.69 16.56 -28.05
C GLY A 114 23.28 16.72 -29.52
N THR A 115 22.62 15.73 -30.13
CA THR A 115 22.12 15.86 -31.51
C THR A 115 20.71 16.46 -31.58
N ALA A 116 20.37 17.14 -32.69
CA ALA A 116 19.00 17.62 -32.93
C ALA A 116 17.96 16.49 -32.93
N ARG A 117 18.34 15.28 -33.35
CA ARG A 117 17.48 14.09 -33.31
C ARG A 117 17.22 13.63 -31.87
N HIS A 118 18.22 13.73 -30.98
CA HIS A 118 18.06 13.47 -29.55
C HIS A 118 17.13 14.50 -28.90
N ALA A 119 17.34 15.80 -29.15
CA ALA A 119 16.47 16.85 -28.62
C ALA A 119 14.99 16.64 -29.02
N ARG A 120 14.73 16.28 -30.28
CA ARG A 120 13.37 15.94 -30.75
C ARG A 120 12.81 14.67 -30.09
N ALA A 121 13.65 13.68 -29.79
CA ALA A 121 13.24 12.47 -29.09
C ALA A 121 12.90 12.77 -27.63
N ALA A 122 13.70 13.59 -26.96
CA ALA A 122 13.50 14.02 -25.57
C ALA A 122 12.18 14.81 -25.44
N ALA A 123 11.93 15.77 -26.34
CA ALA A 123 10.66 16.51 -26.34
C ALA A 123 9.43 15.60 -26.55
N ARG A 124 9.56 14.52 -27.34
CA ARG A 124 8.49 13.53 -27.51
C ARG A 124 8.29 12.68 -26.28
N GLU A 125 9.38 12.26 -25.64
CA GLU A 125 9.36 11.51 -24.39
C GLU A 125 8.63 12.33 -23.30
N ALA A 126 9.04 13.58 -23.09
CA ALA A 126 8.41 14.47 -22.11
C ALA A 126 6.91 14.66 -22.35
N ARG A 127 6.49 14.88 -23.61
CA ARG A 127 5.06 14.96 -23.98
C ARG A 127 4.30 13.67 -23.69
N ARG A 128 4.93 12.50 -23.88
CA ARG A 128 4.33 11.20 -23.58
C ARG A 128 4.30 10.94 -22.08
N GLY A 129 5.30 11.39 -21.32
CA GLY A 129 5.32 11.38 -19.85
C GLY A 129 4.14 12.16 -19.29
N ALA A 130 4.02 13.44 -19.64
CA ALA A 130 2.90 14.28 -19.20
C ALA A 130 1.51 13.75 -19.61
N SER A 131 1.41 13.01 -20.73
CA SER A 131 0.16 12.34 -21.11
C SER A 131 -0.08 11.05 -20.34
N PHE A 132 0.97 10.36 -19.91
CA PHE A 132 0.89 9.16 -19.09
C PHE A 132 0.44 9.52 -17.68
N ASP A 133 1.07 10.53 -17.06
CA ASP A 133 0.75 10.98 -15.70
C ASP A 133 -0.73 11.34 -15.56
N ARG A 134 -1.24 12.19 -16.46
CA ARG A 134 -2.67 12.55 -16.52
C ARG A 134 -3.63 11.37 -16.68
N VAL A 135 -3.18 10.26 -17.27
CA VAL A 135 -4.00 9.05 -17.46
C VAL A 135 -3.87 8.08 -16.28
N MET A 136 -2.80 8.19 -15.50
CA MET A 136 -2.58 7.40 -14.29
C MET A 136 -3.19 8.05 -13.05
N GLU A 137 -3.55 9.35 -13.11
CA GLU A 137 -4.29 10.02 -12.05
C GLU A 137 -5.59 9.25 -11.69
N PRO A 138 -5.82 9.00 -10.38
CA PRO A 138 -7.02 8.30 -9.94
C PRO A 138 -8.25 9.16 -10.19
N GLY A 139 -9.28 8.57 -10.80
CA GLY A 139 -10.55 9.26 -10.99
C GLY A 139 -11.24 9.59 -9.66
N ARG A 140 -12.06 10.65 -9.64
CA ARG A 140 -12.80 11.11 -8.43
C ARG A 140 -13.58 9.98 -7.74
N ARG A 141 -14.15 9.05 -8.51
CA ARG A 141 -14.88 7.89 -7.98
C ARG A 141 -13.97 6.93 -7.19
N LEU A 142 -12.75 6.66 -7.68
CA LEU A 142 -11.81 5.80 -6.97
C LEU A 142 -11.36 6.45 -5.66
N VAL A 143 -11.10 7.76 -5.68
CA VAL A 143 -10.76 8.53 -4.48
C VAL A 143 -11.89 8.45 -3.44
N ALA A 144 -13.14 8.65 -3.85
CA ALA A 144 -14.29 8.55 -2.95
C ALA A 144 -14.45 7.16 -2.33
N VAL A 145 -14.31 6.08 -3.12
CA VAL A 145 -14.40 4.70 -2.61
C VAL A 145 -13.27 4.40 -1.62
N ARG A 146 -12.05 4.91 -1.86
CA ARG A 146 -10.93 4.78 -0.91
C ARG A 146 -11.21 5.50 0.40
N GLN A 147 -11.71 6.73 0.34
CA GLN A 147 -12.11 7.49 1.54
C GLN A 147 -13.19 6.76 2.34
N GLU A 148 -14.18 6.17 1.66
CA GLU A 148 -15.22 5.37 2.32
C GLU A 148 -14.65 4.12 2.98
N LEU A 149 -13.70 3.44 2.32
CA LEU A 149 -13.00 2.29 2.88
C LEU A 149 -12.22 2.67 4.16
N ASP A 150 -11.50 3.79 4.13
CA ASP A 150 -10.73 4.28 5.27
C ASP A 150 -11.64 4.65 6.45
N GLN A 151 -12.78 5.29 6.17
CA GLN A 151 -13.80 5.61 7.19
C GLN A 151 -14.37 4.34 7.83
N VAL A 152 -14.77 3.35 7.03
CA VAL A 152 -15.32 2.08 7.54
C VAL A 152 -14.27 1.28 8.32
N SER A 153 -13.00 1.31 7.90
CA SER A 153 -11.92 0.66 8.64
C SER A 153 -11.72 1.32 10.00
N THR A 154 -11.65 2.65 10.03
CA THR A 154 -11.52 3.42 11.28
C THR A 154 -12.69 3.16 12.22
N GLU A 155 -13.92 3.12 11.71
CA GLU A 155 -15.11 2.82 12.52
C GLU A 155 -15.05 1.39 13.10
N LEU A 156 -14.64 0.40 12.29
CA LEU A 156 -14.50 -0.98 12.74
C LEU A 156 -13.46 -1.10 13.86
N ASP A 157 -12.32 -0.44 13.70
CA ASP A 157 -11.23 -0.46 14.68
C ASP A 157 -11.62 0.27 15.98
N ALA A 158 -12.37 1.37 15.89
CA ALA A 158 -12.92 2.05 17.06
C ALA A 158 -13.90 1.15 17.84
N VAL A 159 -14.82 0.46 17.14
CA VAL A 159 -15.77 -0.47 17.76
C VAL A 159 -15.04 -1.64 18.44
N ARG A 160 -14.05 -2.23 17.76
CA ARG A 160 -13.21 -3.30 18.31
C ARG A 160 -12.47 -2.83 19.56
N SER A 161 -11.77 -1.69 19.47
CA SER A 161 -10.99 -1.11 20.56
C SER A 161 -11.84 -0.82 21.79
N ALA A 162 -13.02 -0.22 21.61
CA ALA A 162 -13.95 0.05 22.71
C ALA A 162 -14.39 -1.23 23.42
N ARG A 163 -14.62 -2.31 22.66
CA ARG A 163 -15.01 -3.62 23.22
C ARG A 163 -13.86 -4.34 23.92
N PHE A 164 -12.66 -4.30 23.35
CA PHE A 164 -11.47 -4.80 24.02
C PHE A 164 -11.22 -4.05 25.33
N GLY A 165 -11.36 -2.72 25.32
CA GLY A 165 -11.34 -1.89 26.53
C GLY A 165 -12.36 -2.36 27.56
N ALA A 166 -13.64 -2.50 27.17
CA ALA A 166 -14.70 -2.98 28.08
C ALA A 166 -14.42 -4.38 28.65
N ALA A 167 -13.88 -5.30 27.83
CA ALA A 167 -13.49 -6.64 28.29
C ALA A 167 -12.32 -6.59 29.30
N ARG A 168 -11.36 -5.67 29.12
CA ARG A 168 -10.28 -5.41 30.08
C ARG A 168 -10.83 -4.88 31.40
N ARG A 169 -11.76 -3.91 31.37
CA ARG A 169 -12.40 -3.36 32.58
C ARG A 169 -13.09 -4.45 33.40
N LYS A 170 -13.90 -5.27 32.72
CA LYS A 170 -14.61 -6.38 33.36
C LYS A 170 -13.66 -7.38 34.05
N ARG A 171 -12.42 -7.50 33.58
CA ARG A 171 -11.38 -8.38 34.16
C ARG A 171 -10.43 -7.66 35.13
N GLY A 172 -10.64 -6.37 35.44
CA GLY A 172 -9.79 -5.62 36.36
C GLY A 172 -8.40 -5.30 35.81
N LEU A 173 -8.24 -5.15 34.48
CA LEU A 173 -6.95 -5.00 33.81
C LEU A 173 -6.64 -3.54 33.37
N GLU A 174 -7.30 -2.54 33.96
CA GLU A 174 -7.23 -1.13 33.54
C GLU A 174 -5.93 -0.40 33.91
N GLY A 175 -5.14 -0.91 34.87
CA GLY A 175 -3.91 -0.26 35.34
C GLY A 175 -2.62 -1.07 35.12
N ARG A 176 -2.68 -2.22 34.43
CA ARG A 176 -1.48 -3.02 34.16
C ARG A 176 -0.74 -2.43 32.95
N PRO A 177 0.57 -2.12 33.08
CA PRO A 177 1.34 -1.53 31.98
C PRO A 177 1.30 -2.46 30.77
N GLU A 178 0.96 -1.90 29.61
CA GLU A 178 1.11 -2.57 28.33
C GLU A 178 2.60 -2.82 28.08
N ARG A 179 3.11 -3.99 28.44
CA ARG A 179 4.26 -4.56 27.73
C ARG A 179 3.73 -5.49 26.65
N VAL A 180 2.95 -4.92 25.72
CA VAL A 180 2.58 -5.62 24.50
C VAL A 180 3.69 -5.33 23.50
N HIS A 181 4.72 -6.19 23.49
CA HIS A 181 5.70 -6.15 22.43
C HIS A 181 5.09 -6.81 21.18
N LEU A 182 4.67 -5.99 20.22
CA LEU A 182 4.39 -6.45 18.86
C LEU A 182 5.74 -6.75 18.21
N TYR A 183 6.02 -8.03 17.94
CA TYR A 183 7.17 -8.46 17.16
C TYR A 183 6.67 -9.01 15.82
N ASP A 184 7.19 -8.46 14.73
CA ASP A 184 7.04 -9.01 13.38
C ASP A 184 7.92 -10.26 13.24
N ALA A 185 7.41 -11.29 12.57
CA ALA A 185 8.27 -12.34 12.04
C ALA A 185 7.98 -12.51 10.55
N VAL A 186 9.06 -12.38 9.78
CA VAL A 186 9.19 -12.68 8.36
C VAL A 186 9.05 -14.18 8.16
N ASP A 187 8.25 -14.59 7.17
CA ASP A 187 7.98 -15.99 6.80
C ASP A 187 9.27 -16.77 6.46
N ASP A 188 9.41 -17.97 7.03
CA ASP A 188 10.18 -19.12 6.49
C ASP A 188 9.18 -20.26 6.17
#